data_AF-A0A2W0B6X3-F1
#
_entry.id   AF-A0A2W0B6X3-F1
#
_cell.length_a   1.000
_cell.length_b   1.000
_cell.length_c   1.000
_cell.angle_alpha   90.00
_cell.angle_beta   90.00
_cell.angle_gamma   90.00
#
_symmetry.space_group_name_H-M   'P 1'
#
loop_
_entity.id
_entity.type
_entity.pdbx_description
1 polymer ?
#
loop_
_entity_poly.entity_id
_entity_poly.type
_entity_poly.pdbx_seq_one_letter_code
_entity_poly.pdbx_strand_id
1 'polypeptide(L)'
;MHNYFNYFTEIEEQFQRRRGTLLLLSTLDWALIETWKEAGIPLEAVLRGINSAFDNYDRKPSKTRKVNSLAFCSQEVLAAAEEMKEAAVGT
;
A
#
# COMPACT_ATOMS: atom_id res chain seq x y z
N MET A 1 6.47 -7.04 -20.09
CA MET A 1 7.35 -6.21 -19.24
C MET A 1 6.50 -5.25 -18.42
N HIS A 2 6.00 -5.67 -17.25
CA HIS A 2 5.51 -4.71 -16.26
C HIS A 2 6.75 -4.12 -15.59
N ASN A 3 7.07 -2.87 -15.94
CA ASN A 3 8.33 -2.21 -15.65
C ASN A 3 8.63 -2.16 -14.15
N TYR A 4 9.87 -2.45 -13.75
CA TYR A 4 10.35 -2.32 -12.37
C TYR A 4 10.04 -0.94 -11.77
N PHE A 5 10.10 0.10 -12.61
CA PHE A 5 9.79 1.49 -12.28
C PHE A 5 8.29 1.74 -12.02
N ASN A 6 7.41 0.97 -12.67
CA ASN A 6 5.97 1.08 -12.51
C ASN A 6 5.54 0.67 -11.09
N TYR A 7 6.13 -0.40 -10.52
CA TYR A 7 5.78 -0.83 -9.16
C TYR A 7 5.96 0.28 -8.11
N PHE A 8 7.14 0.90 -8.09
CA PHE A 8 7.46 1.97 -7.13
C PHE A 8 6.65 3.24 -7.39
N THR A 9 6.56 3.67 -8.66
CA THR A 9 5.89 4.93 -9.03
C THR A 9 4.39 4.85 -8.78
N GLU A 10 3.73 3.73 -9.14
CA GLU A 10 2.29 3.56 -8.93
C GLU A 10 1.93 3.53 -7.44
N ILE A 11 2.77 2.91 -6.60
CA ILE A 11 2.58 2.90 -5.14
C ILE A 11 2.72 4.32 -4.58
N GLU A 12 3.76 5.04 -4.98
CA GLU A 12 3.96 6.43 -4.56
C GLU A 12 2.78 7.31 -4.98
N GLU A 13 2.39 7.26 -6.26
CA GLU A 13 1.29 8.06 -6.80
C GLU A 13 -0.02 7.75 -6.06
N GLN A 14 -0.34 6.47 -5.84
CA GLN A 14 -1.55 6.09 -5.13
C GLN A 14 -1.55 6.59 -3.69
N PHE A 15 -0.42 6.47 -2.99
CA PHE A 15 -0.29 6.96 -1.63
C PHE A 15 -0.41 8.49 -1.55
N GLN A 16 0.25 9.23 -2.45
CA GLN A 16 0.14 10.69 -2.52
C GLN A 16 -1.29 11.14 -2.83
N ARG A 17 -1.96 10.47 -3.78
CA ARG A 17 -3.38 10.72 -4.13
C ARG A 17 -4.29 10.53 -2.92
N ARG A 18 -4.16 9.43 -2.18
CA ARG A 18 -4.99 9.16 -0.98
C ARG A 18 -4.67 10.09 0.18
N ARG A 19 -3.40 10.47 0.37
CA ARG A 19 -2.97 11.38 1.44
C ARG A 19 -3.34 12.85 1.16
N GLY A 20 -3.61 13.21 -0.10
CA GLY A 20 -3.96 14.57 -0.50
C GLY A 20 -2.80 15.57 -0.43
N THR A 21 -1.55 15.09 -0.46
CA THR A 21 -0.35 15.94 -0.44
C THR A 21 0.79 15.30 -1.23
N LEU A 22 1.50 16.14 -1.98
CA LEU A 22 2.64 15.81 -2.84
C LEU A 22 3.96 15.65 -2.08
N LEU A 23 3.93 15.50 -0.75
CA LEU A 23 5.15 15.20 0.00
C LEU A 23 5.75 13.87 -0.46
N LEU A 24 7.07 13.80 -0.53
CA LEU A 24 7.75 12.55 -0.89
C LEU A 24 7.53 11.47 0.16
N LEU A 25 7.66 10.21 -0.25
CA LEU A 25 7.79 9.07 0.66
C LEU A 25 9.06 9.20 1.50
N SER A 26 9.01 8.75 2.75
CA SER A 26 10.22 8.68 3.58
C SER A 26 11.17 7.60 3.09
N THR A 27 12.45 7.66 3.47
CA THR A 27 13.43 6.61 3.13
C THR A 27 13.01 5.22 3.64
N LEU A 28 12.32 5.16 4.79
CA LEU A 28 11.77 3.92 5.33
C LEU A 28 10.59 3.39 4.50
N ASP A 29 9.77 4.28 3.97
CA ASP A 29 8.68 3.88 3.08
C ASP A 29 9.22 3.28 1.77
N TRP A 30 10.30 3.85 1.22
CA TRP A 30 10.97 3.27 0.05
C TRP A 30 11.52 1.87 0.31
N ALA A 31 12.20 1.68 1.44
CA ALA A 31 12.70 0.36 1.86
C ALA A 31 11.55 -0.65 2.07
N LEU A 32 10.39 -0.18 2.55
CA LEU A 32 9.22 -1.03 2.71
C LEU A 32 8.63 -1.48 1.35
N ILE A 33 8.60 -0.59 0.36
CA ILE A 33 8.17 -0.95 -1.00
C ILE A 33 9.13 -1.99 -1.61
N GLU A 34 10.44 -1.82 -1.42
CA GLU A 34 11.45 -2.78 -1.86
C GLU A 34 11.22 -4.15 -1.19
N THR A 35 10.95 -4.16 0.13
CA THR A 35 10.64 -5.39 0.86
C THR A 35 9.41 -6.11 0.29
N TRP A 36 8.33 -5.39 -0.02
CA TRP A 36 7.13 -5.98 -0.63
C TRP A 36 7.40 -6.56 -2.01
N LYS A 37 8.23 -5.87 -2.79
CA LYS A 37 8.65 -6.32 -4.11
C LYS A 37 9.48 -7.60 -4.04
N GLU A 38 10.46 -7.66 -3.13
CA GLU A 38 11.29 -8.84 -2.91
C GLU A 38 10.47 -10.04 -2.41
N ALA A 39 9.44 -9.77 -1.59
CA ALA A 39 8.48 -10.78 -1.14
C ALA A 39 7.50 -11.24 -2.24
N GLY A 40 7.56 -10.67 -3.45
CA GLY A 40 6.69 -11.04 -4.56
C GLY A 40 5.24 -10.55 -4.40
N ILE A 41 4.99 -9.54 -3.57
CA ILE A 41 3.64 -9.00 -3.38
C ILE A 41 3.19 -8.29 -4.65
N PRO A 42 2.05 -8.68 -5.26
CA PRO A 42 1.59 -8.07 -6.50
C PRO A 42 1.21 -6.61 -6.29
N LEU A 43 1.45 -5.77 -7.31
CA LEU A 43 1.16 -4.33 -7.26
C LEU A 43 -0.30 -4.06 -6.86
N GLU A 44 -1.23 -4.83 -7.43
CA GLU A 44 -2.66 -4.72 -7.14
C GLU A 44 -2.97 -4.92 -5.64
N ALA A 45 -2.29 -5.83 -4.96
CA ALA A 45 -2.45 -6.03 -3.52
C ALA A 45 -1.97 -4.80 -2.74
N VAL A 46 -0.83 -4.21 -3.12
CA VAL A 46 -0.33 -3.00 -2.47
C VAL A 46 -1.29 -1.83 -2.65
N LEU A 47 -1.75 -1.60 -3.89
CA LEU A 47 -2.70 -0.52 -4.19
C LEU A 47 -4.03 -0.71 -3.45
N ARG A 48 -4.53 -1.96 -3.39
CA ARG A 48 -5.74 -2.30 -2.61
C ARG A 48 -5.52 -2.04 -1.13
N GLY A 49 -4.42 -2.51 -0.55
CA GLY A 49 -4.11 -2.33 0.87
C GLY A 49 -3.98 -0.86 1.27
N ILE A 50 -3.34 -0.03 0.44
CA ILE A 50 -3.30 1.43 0.65
C ILE A 50 -4.72 1.99 0.69
N ASN A 51 -5.55 1.65 -0.29
CA ASN A 51 -6.93 2.14 -0.33
C ASN A 51 -7.73 1.73 0.91
N SER A 52 -7.68 0.46 1.29
CA SER A 52 -8.34 -0.08 2.49
C SER A 52 -7.88 0.60 3.77
N ALA A 53 -6.57 0.84 3.93
CA ALA A 53 -6.02 1.51 5.10
C ALA A 53 -6.57 2.93 5.27
N PHE A 54 -6.63 3.69 4.17
CA PHE A 54 -7.22 5.02 4.17
C PHE A 54 -8.75 4.99 4.34
N ASP A 55 -9.46 4.02 3.76
CA ASP A 55 -10.92 3.89 3.94
C ASP A 55 -11.26 3.58 5.41
N ASN A 56 -10.49 2.69 6.03
CA ASN A 56 -10.59 2.37 7.46
C ASN A 56 -10.22 3.56 8.35
N TYR A 57 -9.24 4.37 7.93
CA TYR A 57 -8.92 5.62 8.60
C TYR A 57 -10.06 6.64 8.52
N ASP A 58 -10.67 6.78 7.35
CA ASP A 58 -11.73 7.78 7.12
C ASP A 58 -13.04 7.45 7.83
N ARG A 59 -13.32 6.17 8.06
CA ARG A 59 -14.48 5.71 8.85
C ARG A 59 -14.36 6.01 10.35
N LYS A 60 -13.16 6.31 10.87
CA LYS A 60 -12.98 6.55 12.32
C LYS A 60 -13.58 7.91 12.73
N PRO A 61 -14.49 7.95 13.72
CA PRO A 61 -15.16 9.19 14.15
C PRO A 61 -14.22 10.18 14.84
N SER A 62 -13.12 9.71 15.43
CA SER A 62 -12.07 10.55 16.00
C SER A 62 -10.73 10.23 15.33
N LYS A 63 -10.23 11.21 14.57
CA LYS A 63 -8.95 11.12 13.84
C LYS A 63 -7.84 11.74 14.69
N THR A 64 -7.29 10.96 15.62
CA THR A 64 -6.22 11.44 16.52
C THR A 64 -4.84 11.50 15.87
N ARG A 65 -4.61 10.78 14.77
CA ARG A 65 -3.35 10.74 14.02
C ARG A 65 -3.63 10.78 12.52
N LYS A 66 -2.70 11.28 11.70
CA LYS A 66 -2.79 11.23 10.22
C LYS A 66 -2.09 9.99 9.68
N VAL A 67 -2.49 9.54 8.49
CA VAL A 67 -1.77 8.50 7.74
C VAL A 67 -0.57 9.14 7.03
N ASN A 68 0.61 9.03 7.64
CA ASN A 68 1.82 9.72 7.16
C ASN A 68 2.87 8.80 6.53
N SER A 69 2.73 7.47 6.66
CA SER A 69 3.71 6.48 6.19
C SER A 69 3.01 5.23 5.68
N LEU A 70 3.62 4.54 4.72
CA LEU A 70 3.19 3.23 4.20
C LEU A 70 3.22 2.14 5.27
N ALA A 71 4.01 2.30 6.34
CA ALA A 71 3.98 1.41 7.49
C ALA A 71 2.57 1.31 8.09
N PHE A 72 1.79 2.39 8.05
CA PHE A 72 0.38 2.37 8.48
C PHE A 72 -0.50 1.48 7.60
N CYS A 73 -0.17 1.37 6.31
CA CYS A 73 -0.92 0.57 5.33
C CYS A 73 -0.48 -0.91 5.31
N SER A 74 0.64 -1.25 5.97
CA SER A 74 1.29 -2.55 5.86
C SER A 74 0.37 -3.74 6.15
N GLN A 75 -0.44 -3.66 7.20
CA GLN A 75 -1.35 -4.74 7.57
C GLN A 75 -2.38 -5.02 6.47
N GLU A 76 -2.97 -3.97 5.91
CA GLU A 76 -3.97 -4.07 4.84
C GLU A 76 -3.36 -4.55 3.52
N VAL A 77 -2.10 -4.17 3.25
CA VAL A 77 -1.34 -4.66 2.08
C VAL A 77 -1.09 -6.17 2.19
N LEU A 78 -0.65 -6.64 3.36
CA LEU A 78 -0.40 -8.06 3.58
C LEU A 78 -1.70 -8.87 3.55
N ALA A 79 -2.79 -8.35 4.10
CA ALA A 79 -4.11 -8.97 4.02
C ALA A 79 -4.58 -9.10 2.56
N ALA A 80 -4.49 -8.02 1.78
CA ALA A 80 -4.86 -8.05 0.36
C ALA A 80 -3.99 -9.02 -0.45
N ALA A 81 -2.71 -9.15 -0.12
CA ALA A 81 -1.81 -10.09 -0.76
C ALA A 81 -2.20 -11.55 -0.47
N GLU A 82 -2.54 -11.85 0.78
CA GLU A 82 -2.98 -13.20 1.16
C GLU A 82 -4.35 -13.54 0.53
N GLU A 83 -5.32 -12.61 0.54
CA GLU A 83 -6.61 -12.80 -0.14
C GLU A 83 -6.45 -13.12 -1.63
N MET A 84 -5.53 -12.43 -2.32
CA MET A 84 -5.25 -12.69 -3.74
C MET A 84 -4.60 -14.06 -3.94
N LYS A 85 -3.71 -14.46 -3.02
CA LYS A 85 -3.08 -15.77 -3.04
C LYS A 85 -4.09 -16.88 -2.80
N GLU A 86 -5.00 -16.72 -1.84
CA GLU A 86 -6.10 -17.67 -1.57
C GLU A 86 -7.05 -17.78 -2.77
N ALA A 87 -7.46 -16.63 -3.35
CA ALA A 87 -8.34 -16.60 -4.53
C ALA A 87 -7.72 -17.27 -5.76
N ALA A 88 -6.39 -17.24 -5.90
CA ALA A 88 -5.68 -17.94 -6.98
C ALA A 88 -5.60 -19.46 -6.77
N VAL A 89 -5.75 -19.94 -5.52
CA VAL A 89 -5.64 -21.37 -5.17
C VAL A 89 -7.02 -22.06 -5.13
N GLY A 90 -8.12 -21.31 -5.04
CA GLY A 90 -9.48 -21.82 -5.31
C GLY A 90 -10.00 -22.84 -4.29
N THR A 91 -10.25 -22.38 -3.07
CA THR A 91 -11.15 -23.03 -2.08
C THR A 91 -12.30 -22.10 -1.77
#